data_AF-A0A931I005-F1
#
_entry.id   AF-A0A931I005-F1
#
_cell.length_a   1.000
_cell.length_b   1.000
_cell.length_c   1.000
_cell.angle_alpha   90.00
_cell.angle_beta   90.00
_cell.angle_gamma   90.00
#
_symmetry.space_group_name_H-M   'P 1'
#
loop_
_entity.id
_entity.type
_entity.pdbx_description
1 polymer ?
#
loop_
_entity_poly.entity_id
_entity_poly.type
_entity_poly.pdbx_seq_one_letter_code
_entity_poly.pdbx_strand_id
1 'polypeptide(L)'
;MVVLNKIYTRTGDDGTTALGSGERRAKYDVRVASYGTVDETNAAVGLARLHLAAEPELDAVLGRIQNDLFDLGADLATPETEEPPPYEPLRITAGQVAAIEQAIDHLNKDLKPLRSFVLPGGAAAAAYLHLCRTVSRRAERLTVELSHQPGEKVNPEAVKYLNRLSDFFFVASRWVNGRGADDVLWVPGKNR
;
A
#
# COMPACT_ATOMS: atom_id res chain seq x y z
N MET A 1 14.20 12.15 14.21
CA MET A 1 13.77 11.09 15.15
C MET A 1 12.31 11.33 15.49
N VAL A 2 11.41 10.40 15.14
CA VAL A 2 9.99 10.47 15.52
C VAL A 2 9.88 10.06 16.99
N VAL A 3 9.23 10.89 17.81
CA VAL A 3 9.02 10.62 19.24
C VAL A 3 7.53 10.57 19.51
N LEU A 4 7.03 9.38 19.87
CA LEU A 4 5.64 9.18 20.27
C LEU A 4 5.57 9.13 21.80
N ASN A 5 5.35 10.29 22.44
CA ASN A 5 5.26 10.39 23.91
C ASN A 5 3.81 10.56 24.40
N LYS A 6 3.12 11.61 23.96
CA LYS A 6 1.70 11.88 24.19
C LYS A 6 1.00 11.75 22.85
N ILE A 7 0.17 10.72 22.73
CA ILE A 7 -0.50 10.40 21.46
C ILE A 7 -1.54 11.46 21.11
N TYR A 8 -2.33 11.93 22.08
CA TYR A 8 -3.28 13.02 21.86
C TYR A 8 -2.67 14.37 22.26
N THR A 9 -2.71 15.33 21.33
CA THR A 9 -2.19 16.71 21.53
C THR A 9 -3.28 17.77 21.47
N ARG A 10 -4.49 17.42 20.96
CA ARG A 10 -5.62 18.32 20.67
C ARG A 10 -5.34 19.39 19.60
N THR A 11 -4.14 19.41 19.01
CA THR A 11 -3.77 20.42 18.01
C THR A 11 -4.51 20.30 16.70
N GLY A 12 -5.24 19.20 16.46
CA GLY A 12 -6.08 19.01 15.27
C GLY A 12 -7.58 19.00 15.56
N ASP A 13 -8.02 19.45 16.74
CA ASP A 13 -9.45 19.53 17.10
C ASP A 13 -10.20 20.57 16.26
N ASP A 14 -9.47 21.51 15.65
CA ASP A 14 -9.98 22.47 14.67
C ASP A 14 -10.18 21.89 13.25
N GLY A 15 -9.93 20.60 13.06
CA GLY A 15 -10.06 19.92 11.77
C GLY A 15 -8.82 20.02 10.86
N THR A 16 -7.69 20.56 11.34
CA THR A 16 -6.43 20.64 10.59
C THR A 16 -5.35 19.69 11.13
N THR A 17 -4.30 19.46 10.36
CA THR A 17 -3.12 18.65 10.74
C THR A 17 -1.86 19.21 10.09
N ALA A 18 -0.69 18.92 10.64
CA ALA A 18 0.59 19.30 10.05
C ALA A 18 1.13 18.18 9.15
N LEU A 19 1.71 18.56 8.01
CA LEU A 19 2.52 17.72 7.14
C LEU A 19 3.92 17.49 7.76
N GLY A 20 4.72 16.60 7.17
CA GLY A 20 6.12 16.37 7.56
C GLY A 20 7.01 17.59 7.41
N SER A 21 6.61 18.54 6.54
CA SER A 21 7.22 19.87 6.38
C SER A 21 6.83 20.87 7.48
N GLY A 22 5.81 20.57 8.30
CA GLY A 22 5.22 21.48 9.28
C GLY A 22 4.06 22.34 8.73
N GLU A 23 3.85 22.36 7.41
CA GLU A 23 2.72 23.03 6.78
C GLU A 23 1.38 22.47 7.31
N ARG A 24 0.41 23.34 7.64
CA ARG A 24 -0.92 22.92 8.09
C ARG A 24 -1.90 22.77 6.93
N ARG A 25 -2.59 21.63 6.89
CA ARG A 25 -3.66 21.31 5.93
C ARG A 25 -4.93 20.89 6.64
N ALA A 26 -6.07 21.01 5.95
CA ALA A 26 -7.31 20.40 6.43
C ALA A 26 -7.17 18.88 6.49
N LYS A 27 -7.80 18.20 7.46
CA LYS A 27 -7.72 16.73 7.57
C LYS A 27 -8.33 15.97 6.40
N TYR A 28 -9.18 16.63 5.61
CA TYR A 28 -9.78 16.08 4.39
C TYR A 28 -9.00 16.47 3.12
N ASP A 29 -7.88 17.18 3.23
CA ASP A 29 -7.00 17.49 2.11
C ASP A 29 -6.54 16.19 1.43
N VAL A 30 -6.47 16.19 0.09
CA VAL A 30 -6.21 14.98 -0.69
C VAL A 30 -4.82 14.38 -0.38
N ARG A 31 -3.84 15.20 0.02
CA ARG A 31 -2.53 14.73 0.47
C ARG A 31 -2.66 13.94 1.77
N VAL A 32 -3.44 14.46 2.71
CA VAL A 32 -3.74 13.80 4.00
C VAL A 32 -4.49 12.49 3.76
N ALA A 33 -5.50 12.50 2.88
CA ALA A 33 -6.23 11.29 2.50
C ALA A 33 -5.32 10.25 1.83
N SER A 34 -4.35 10.68 1.01
CA SER A 34 -3.41 9.80 0.30
C SER A 34 -2.55 9.01 1.28
N TYR A 35 -1.74 9.66 2.12
CA TYR A 35 -0.89 8.95 3.07
C TYR A 35 -1.70 8.27 4.20
N GLY A 36 -2.90 8.79 4.52
CA GLY A 36 -3.83 8.11 5.43
C GLY A 36 -4.35 6.77 4.87
N THR A 37 -4.57 6.69 3.56
CA THR A 37 -4.98 5.43 2.91
C THR A 37 -3.80 4.48 2.71
N VAL A 38 -2.57 5.01 2.62
CA VAL A 38 -1.34 4.19 2.71
C VAL A 38 -1.24 3.53 4.09
N ASP A 39 -1.53 4.26 5.17
CA ASP A 39 -1.61 3.69 6.52
C ASP A 39 -2.72 2.63 6.64
N GLU A 40 -3.90 2.86 6.05
CA GLU A 40 -4.96 1.84 5.99
C GLU A 40 -4.52 0.58 5.22
N THR A 41 -3.76 0.74 4.14
CA THR A 41 -3.14 -0.38 3.42
C THR A 41 -2.19 -1.14 4.33
N ASN A 42 -1.38 -0.42 5.11
CA ASN A 42 -0.41 -1.00 6.04
C ASN A 42 -1.10 -1.80 7.17
N ALA A 43 -2.19 -1.26 7.72
CA ALA A 43 -3.01 -1.96 8.70
C ALA A 43 -3.64 -3.24 8.13
N ALA A 44 -4.15 -3.19 6.89
CA ALA A 44 -4.69 -4.37 6.21
C ALA A 44 -3.62 -5.46 5.99
N VAL A 45 -2.38 -5.08 5.67
CA VAL A 45 -1.25 -6.02 5.57
C VAL A 45 -1.02 -6.71 6.91
N GLY A 46 -1.09 -5.98 8.03
CA GLY A 46 -0.99 -6.56 9.36
C GLY A 46 -2.01 -7.68 9.63
N LEU A 47 -3.24 -7.56 9.12
CA LEU A 47 -4.26 -8.61 9.23
C LEU A 47 -3.91 -9.85 8.39
N ALA A 48 -3.40 -9.67 7.17
CA ALA A 48 -2.98 -10.80 6.34
C ALA A 48 -1.85 -11.62 7.02
N ARG A 49 -0.89 -10.93 7.64
CA ARG A 49 0.27 -11.53 8.32
C ARG A 49 -0.11 -12.48 9.46
N LEU A 50 -1.25 -12.26 10.14
CA LEU A 50 -1.75 -13.16 11.19
C LEU A 50 -1.99 -14.60 10.69
N HIS A 51 -2.13 -14.78 9.38
CA HIS A 51 -2.48 -16.05 8.76
C HIS A 51 -1.34 -16.66 7.94
N LEU A 52 -0.10 -16.19 8.10
CA LEU A 52 1.07 -16.64 7.31
C LEU A 52 2.11 -17.44 8.12
N ALA A 53 1.73 -18.01 9.26
CA ALA A 53 2.65 -18.83 10.06
C ALA A 53 3.26 -20.02 9.27
N ALA A 54 2.53 -20.55 8.29
CA ALA A 54 3.01 -21.62 7.41
C ALA A 54 3.86 -21.11 6.22
N GLU A 55 3.95 -19.80 6.01
CA GLU A 55 4.60 -19.17 4.86
C GLU A 55 5.57 -18.05 5.31
N PRO A 56 6.61 -18.37 6.11
CA PRO A 56 7.46 -17.38 6.78
C PRO A 56 8.23 -16.48 5.80
N GLU A 57 8.56 -16.98 4.61
CA GLU A 57 9.23 -16.18 3.57
C GLU A 57 8.32 -15.08 3.05
N LEU A 58 7.03 -15.38 2.83
CA LEU A 58 6.04 -14.38 2.42
C LEU A 58 5.74 -13.40 3.56
N ASP A 59 5.67 -13.87 4.81
CA ASP A 59 5.51 -12.96 5.96
C ASP A 59 6.68 -11.97 6.06
N ALA A 60 7.92 -12.41 5.80
CA ALA A 60 9.08 -11.53 5.77
C ALA A 60 9.00 -10.49 4.64
N VAL A 61 8.49 -10.86 3.45
CA VAL A 61 8.22 -9.91 2.36
C VAL A 61 7.17 -8.89 2.80
N LEU A 62 6.06 -9.32 3.40
CA LEU A 62 5.04 -8.41 3.92
C LEU A 62 5.57 -7.49 5.02
N GLY A 63 6.45 -7.99 5.90
CA GLY A 63 7.12 -7.18 6.92
C GLY A 63 7.99 -6.07 6.32
N ARG A 64 8.68 -6.35 5.20
CA ARG A 64 9.39 -5.30 4.44
C ARG A 64 8.44 -4.29 3.82
N ILE A 65 7.34 -4.77 3.21
CA ILE A 65 6.30 -3.91 2.65
C ILE A 65 5.69 -2.97 3.71
N GLN A 66 5.48 -3.43 4.95
CA GLN A 66 4.98 -2.55 6.01
C GLN A 66 5.96 -1.43 6.37
N ASN A 67 7.27 -1.67 6.26
CA ASN A 67 8.28 -0.62 6.43
C ASN A 67 8.28 0.34 5.23
N ASP A 68 8.27 -0.18 4.01
CA ASP A 68 8.17 0.63 2.79
C ASP A 68 6.91 1.51 2.78
N LEU A 69 5.77 1.02 3.31
CA LEU A 69 4.54 1.80 3.41
C LEU A 69 4.68 2.97 4.40
N PHE A 70 5.50 2.86 5.44
CA PHE A 70 5.85 4.00 6.29
C PHE A 70 6.76 4.99 5.56
N ASP A 71 7.74 4.52 4.80
CA ASP A 71 8.60 5.37 3.97
C ASP A 71 7.76 6.12 2.92
N LEU A 72 6.82 5.43 2.27
CA LEU A 72 5.85 6.01 1.33
C LEU A 72 4.97 7.05 2.00
N GLY A 73 4.48 6.77 3.21
CA GLY A 73 3.72 7.74 4.01
C GLY A 73 4.53 9.00 4.31
N ALA A 74 5.81 8.84 4.70
CA ALA A 74 6.72 9.95 4.95
C ALA A 74 7.02 10.77 3.69
N ASP A 75 7.21 10.11 2.55
CA ASP A 75 7.41 10.72 1.24
C ASP A 75 6.20 11.60 0.87
N LEU A 76 5.00 11.03 0.91
CA LEU A 76 3.75 11.74 0.61
C LEU A 76 3.43 12.86 1.62
N ALA A 77 3.81 12.70 2.88
CA ALA A 77 3.63 13.73 3.90
C ALA A 77 4.63 14.89 3.78
N THR A 78 5.68 14.77 2.96
CA THR A 78 6.75 15.77 2.84
C THR A 78 6.92 16.21 1.39
N PRO A 79 6.09 17.15 0.88
CA PRO A 79 6.18 17.62 -0.50
C PRO A 79 7.59 18.15 -0.83
N GLU A 80 8.01 18.03 -2.09
CA GLU A 80 9.23 18.70 -2.56
C GLU A 80 9.01 20.20 -2.70
N THR A 81 9.78 20.98 -1.96
CA THR A 81 9.74 22.45 -1.92
C THR A 81 11.07 23.03 -2.40
N GLU A 82 11.10 24.32 -2.73
CA GLU A 82 12.36 25.03 -3.07
C GLU A 82 13.30 25.12 -1.87
N GLU A 83 12.74 25.22 -0.67
CA GLU A 83 13.46 25.15 0.59
C GLU A 83 13.25 23.74 1.19
N PRO A 84 14.20 22.81 1.03
CA PRO A 84 14.07 21.46 1.58
C PRO A 84 14.12 21.48 3.12
N PRO A 85 13.54 20.46 3.77
CA PRO A 85 13.63 20.34 5.23
C PRO A 85 15.09 20.20 5.70
N PRO A 86 15.40 20.47 6.98
CA PRO A 86 16.75 20.40 7.52
C PRO A 86 17.31 18.96 7.66
N TYR A 87 16.60 17.97 7.14
CA TYR A 87 16.94 16.56 7.15
C TYR A 87 16.73 15.96 5.76
N GLU A 88 17.41 14.86 5.45
CA GLU A 88 17.20 14.15 4.19
C GLU A 88 15.80 13.55 4.17
N PRO A 89 14.89 13.97 3.27
CA PRO A 89 13.54 13.43 3.20
C PRO A 89 13.59 11.97 2.75
N LEU A 90 12.81 11.11 3.40
CA LEU A 90 12.59 9.75 2.92
C LEU A 90 11.78 9.80 1.63
N ARG A 91 12.26 9.10 0.60
CA ARG A 91 11.63 8.99 -0.71
C ARG A 91 11.55 7.52 -1.11
N ILE A 92 10.42 7.13 -1.68
CA ILE A 92 10.35 5.82 -2.36
C ILE A 92 11.31 5.82 -3.54
N THR A 93 12.04 4.72 -3.67
CA THR A 93 13.07 4.55 -4.69
C THR A 93 12.64 3.55 -5.76
N ALA A 94 13.25 3.66 -6.95
CA ALA A 94 13.09 2.66 -8.00
C ALA A 94 13.53 1.25 -7.55
N GLY A 95 14.47 1.15 -6.60
CA GLY A 95 14.90 -0.11 -6.00
C GLY A 95 13.80 -0.82 -5.22
N GLN A 96 12.99 -0.07 -4.46
CA GLN A 96 11.82 -0.62 -3.75
C GLN A 96 10.75 -1.10 -4.75
N VAL A 97 10.51 -0.34 -5.83
CA VAL A 97 9.60 -0.78 -6.90
C VAL A 97 10.08 -2.10 -7.54
N ALA A 98 11.37 -2.18 -7.88
CA ALA A 98 11.97 -3.39 -8.46
C ALA A 98 11.92 -4.58 -7.50
N ALA A 99 12.01 -4.36 -6.18
CA ALA A 99 11.88 -5.43 -5.19
C ALA A 99 10.47 -6.05 -5.17
N ILE A 100 9.42 -5.25 -5.39
CA ILE A 100 8.04 -5.75 -5.54
C ILE A 100 7.91 -6.58 -6.82
N GLU A 101 8.45 -6.10 -7.93
CA GLU A 101 8.45 -6.82 -9.21
C GLU A 101 9.15 -8.19 -9.08
N GLN A 102 10.32 -8.23 -8.42
CA GLN A 102 11.03 -9.48 -8.16
C GLN A 102 10.23 -10.44 -7.27
N ALA A 103 9.51 -9.93 -6.26
CA ALA A 103 8.64 -10.74 -5.41
C ALA A 103 7.45 -11.31 -6.21
N ILE A 104 6.86 -10.51 -7.10
CA ILE A 104 5.82 -10.96 -8.03
C ILE A 104 6.34 -12.11 -8.90
N ASP A 105 7.50 -11.92 -9.54
CA ASP A 105 8.11 -12.90 -10.42
C ASP A 105 8.46 -14.20 -9.69
N HIS A 106 8.90 -14.10 -8.43
CA HIS A 106 9.19 -15.26 -7.60
C HIS A 106 7.92 -16.09 -7.35
N LEU A 107 6.84 -15.47 -6.87
CA LEU A 107 5.58 -16.17 -6.56
C LEU A 107 4.88 -16.70 -7.82
N ASN A 108 4.95 -15.99 -8.94
CA ASN A 108 4.32 -16.41 -10.19
C ASN A 108 4.87 -17.72 -10.76
N LYS A 109 6.10 -18.12 -10.41
CA LYS A 109 6.70 -19.38 -10.89
C LYS A 109 5.88 -20.62 -10.53
N ASP A 110 5.16 -20.56 -9.42
CA ASP A 110 4.34 -21.68 -8.93
C ASP A 110 2.88 -21.61 -9.41
N LEU A 111 2.51 -20.55 -10.12
CA LEU A 111 1.12 -20.29 -10.48
C LEU A 111 0.83 -20.69 -11.93
N LYS A 112 -0.29 -21.40 -12.11
CA LYS A 112 -0.85 -21.61 -13.45
C LYS A 112 -1.51 -20.32 -13.97
N PRO A 113 -1.48 -20.08 -15.30
CA PRO A 113 -2.21 -18.98 -15.92
C PRO A 113 -3.71 -19.06 -15.64
N LEU A 114 -4.34 -17.91 -15.39
CA LEU A 114 -5.79 -17.78 -15.21
C LEU A 114 -6.51 -17.71 -16.56
N ARG A 115 -7.74 -18.25 -16.59
CA ARG A 115 -8.66 -18.12 -17.73
C ARG A 115 -9.93 -17.32 -17.40
N SER A 116 -10.05 -16.83 -16.17
CA SER A 116 -11.13 -15.95 -15.71
C SER A 116 -10.64 -15.13 -14.51
N PHE A 117 -11.45 -14.18 -14.05
CA PHE A 117 -11.19 -13.46 -12.80
C PHE A 117 -11.39 -14.36 -11.58
N VAL A 118 -10.66 -14.06 -10.51
CA VAL A 118 -10.80 -14.73 -9.20
C VAL A 118 -11.83 -13.97 -8.36
N LEU A 119 -12.76 -14.70 -7.75
CA LEU A 119 -13.63 -14.17 -6.71
C LEU A 119 -12.82 -14.06 -5.41
N PRO A 120 -12.71 -12.86 -4.80
CA PRO A 120 -11.90 -12.69 -3.60
C PRO A 120 -12.37 -13.59 -2.45
N GLY A 121 -11.52 -14.52 -2.01
CA GLY A 121 -11.84 -15.47 -0.97
C GLY A 121 -10.79 -16.58 -0.86
N GLY A 122 -11.21 -17.76 -0.42
CA GLY A 122 -10.33 -18.91 -0.19
C GLY A 122 -9.76 -18.94 1.22
N ALA A 123 -8.48 -19.27 1.34
CA ALA A 123 -7.76 -19.23 2.62
C ALA A 123 -7.85 -17.83 3.28
N ALA A 124 -7.82 -17.77 4.62
CA ALA A 124 -7.91 -16.50 5.35
C ALA A 124 -6.86 -15.47 4.89
N ALA A 125 -5.61 -15.91 4.70
CA ALA A 125 -4.54 -15.07 4.17
C ALA A 125 -4.87 -14.53 2.76
N ALA A 126 -5.43 -15.37 1.88
CA ALA A 126 -5.81 -14.97 0.52
C ALA A 126 -6.89 -13.88 0.52
N ALA A 127 -7.91 -14.05 1.36
CA ALA A 127 -9.00 -13.08 1.50
C ALA A 127 -8.48 -11.71 1.98
N TYR A 128 -7.59 -11.69 2.99
CA TYR A 128 -6.98 -10.44 3.47
C TYR A 128 -6.01 -9.84 2.45
N LEU A 129 -5.26 -10.63 1.69
CA LEU A 129 -4.40 -10.12 0.62
C LEU A 129 -5.25 -9.50 -0.51
N HIS A 130 -6.42 -10.04 -0.82
CA HIS A 130 -7.35 -9.36 -1.71
C HIS A 130 -7.90 -8.04 -1.12
N LEU A 131 -8.15 -7.97 0.19
CA LEU A 131 -8.49 -6.71 0.84
C LEU A 131 -7.34 -5.70 0.68
N CYS A 132 -6.10 -6.09 1.00
CA CYS A 132 -4.88 -5.29 0.81
C CYS A 132 -4.79 -4.75 -0.62
N ARG A 133 -5.01 -5.60 -1.62
CA ARG A 133 -5.05 -5.21 -3.04
C ARG A 133 -6.04 -4.08 -3.30
N THR A 134 -7.27 -4.20 -2.78
CA THR A 134 -8.31 -3.18 -3.05
C THR A 134 -8.05 -1.86 -2.32
N VAL A 135 -7.52 -1.90 -1.10
CA VAL A 135 -7.16 -0.71 -0.31
C VAL A 135 -5.93 -0.03 -0.91
N SER A 136 -4.91 -0.79 -1.32
CA SER A 136 -3.74 -0.27 -2.05
C SER A 136 -4.13 0.45 -3.33
N ARG A 137 -5.06 -0.11 -4.12
CA ARG A 137 -5.62 0.58 -5.31
C ARG A 137 -6.39 1.84 -4.95
N ARG A 138 -6.98 1.94 -3.75
CA ARG A 138 -7.63 3.17 -3.28
C ARG A 138 -6.57 4.22 -2.93
N ALA A 139 -5.50 3.84 -2.23
CA ALA A 139 -4.36 4.71 -1.98
C ALA A 139 -3.74 5.22 -3.29
N GLU A 140 -3.53 4.32 -4.27
CA GLU A 140 -3.03 4.65 -5.60
C GLU A 140 -3.87 5.76 -6.27
N ARG A 141 -5.20 5.62 -6.30
CA ARG A 141 -6.08 6.61 -6.91
C ARG A 141 -5.98 7.98 -6.24
N LEU A 142 -5.90 8.03 -4.92
CA LEU A 142 -5.75 9.30 -4.18
C LEU A 142 -4.39 9.93 -4.44
N THR A 143 -3.32 9.15 -4.47
CA THR A 143 -1.97 9.64 -4.80
C THR A 143 -1.89 10.16 -6.24
N VAL A 144 -2.57 9.50 -7.19
CA VAL A 144 -2.70 9.99 -8.57
C VAL A 144 -3.54 11.28 -8.63
N GLU A 145 -4.63 11.37 -7.88
CA GLU A 145 -5.42 12.61 -7.79
C GLU A 145 -4.57 13.76 -7.24
N LEU A 146 -3.82 13.50 -6.17
CA LEU A 146 -2.85 14.44 -5.59
C LEU A 146 -1.82 14.89 -6.62
N SER A 147 -1.25 13.97 -7.42
CA SER A 147 -0.20 14.31 -8.39
C SER A 147 -0.69 15.19 -9.54
N HIS A 148 -2.01 15.31 -9.74
CA HIS A 148 -2.62 16.17 -10.76
C HIS A 148 -3.16 17.48 -10.17
N GLN A 149 -3.09 17.70 -8.85
CA GLN A 149 -3.52 18.95 -8.25
C GLN A 149 -2.51 20.08 -8.51
N PRO A 150 -2.97 21.28 -8.89
CA PRO A 150 -2.08 22.42 -9.10
C PRO A 150 -1.24 22.75 -7.87
N GLY A 151 0.08 22.88 -8.05
CA GLY A 151 1.01 23.22 -6.97
C GLY A 151 1.46 22.04 -6.10
N GLU A 152 0.87 20.85 -6.26
CA GLU A 152 1.29 19.66 -5.53
C GLU A 152 2.43 18.94 -6.28
N LYS A 153 3.50 18.58 -5.56
CA LYS A 153 4.56 17.73 -6.07
C LYS A 153 4.49 16.35 -5.41
N VAL A 154 4.53 15.31 -6.24
CA VAL A 154 4.48 13.90 -5.81
C VAL A 154 5.61 13.16 -6.50
N ASN A 155 6.38 12.39 -5.72
CA ASN A 155 7.40 11.50 -6.26
C ASN A 155 6.77 10.47 -7.21
N PRO A 156 7.19 10.40 -8.49
CA PRO A 156 6.65 9.42 -9.44
C PRO A 156 6.81 7.97 -8.98
N GLU A 157 7.87 7.65 -8.22
CA GLU A 157 8.11 6.31 -7.70
C GLU A 157 7.06 5.90 -6.65
N ALA A 158 6.44 6.85 -5.94
CA ALA A 158 5.34 6.58 -5.01
C ALA A 158 4.11 5.98 -5.72
N VAL A 159 3.72 6.56 -6.86
CA VAL A 159 2.62 6.06 -7.71
C VAL A 159 2.96 4.68 -8.27
N LYS A 160 4.19 4.53 -8.76
CA LYS A 160 4.70 3.27 -9.31
C LYS A 160 4.70 2.14 -8.27
N TYR A 161 5.13 2.42 -7.05
CA TYR A 161 5.15 1.45 -5.95
C TYR A 161 3.74 0.96 -5.62
N LEU A 162 2.77 1.86 -5.42
CA LEU A 162 1.38 1.47 -5.11
C LEU A 162 0.75 0.63 -6.23
N ASN A 163 0.99 1.01 -7.48
CA ASN A 163 0.51 0.26 -8.64
C ASN A 163 1.02 -1.19 -8.62
N ARG A 164 2.34 -1.39 -8.49
CA ARG A 164 2.98 -2.71 -8.43
C ARG A 164 2.61 -3.49 -7.17
N LEU A 165 2.45 -2.80 -6.05
CA LEU A 165 2.05 -3.41 -4.79
C LEU A 165 0.66 -4.07 -4.90
N SER A 166 -0.27 -3.46 -5.65
CA SER A 166 -1.57 -4.07 -5.88
C SER A 166 -1.51 -5.37 -6.70
N ASP A 167 -0.58 -5.45 -7.66
CA ASP A 167 -0.31 -6.67 -8.43
C ASP A 167 0.34 -7.75 -7.54
N PHE A 168 1.29 -7.36 -6.69
CA PHE A 168 1.86 -8.24 -5.69
C PHE A 168 0.80 -8.85 -4.78
N PHE A 169 -0.11 -8.05 -4.23
CA PHE A 169 -1.19 -8.58 -3.39
C PHE A 169 -2.12 -9.53 -4.15
N PHE A 170 -2.35 -9.30 -5.44
CA PHE A 170 -3.08 -10.25 -6.28
C PHE A 170 -2.34 -11.58 -6.41
N VAL A 171 -1.07 -11.55 -6.79
CA VAL A 171 -0.25 -12.77 -6.97
C VAL A 171 -0.08 -13.52 -5.66
N ALA A 172 0.24 -12.82 -4.57
CA ALA A 172 0.37 -13.39 -3.23
C ALA A 172 -0.94 -14.04 -2.77
N SER A 173 -2.10 -13.41 -3.01
CA SER A 173 -3.40 -13.99 -2.63
C SER A 173 -3.65 -15.35 -3.27
N ARG A 174 -3.27 -15.52 -4.54
CA ARG A 174 -3.37 -16.80 -5.25
C ARG A 174 -2.35 -17.80 -4.72
N TRP A 175 -1.12 -17.35 -4.49
CA TRP A 175 -0.03 -18.20 -4.05
C TRP A 175 -0.34 -18.88 -2.71
N VAL A 176 -0.88 -18.14 -1.74
CA VAL A 176 -1.28 -18.72 -0.44
C VAL A 176 -2.59 -19.54 -0.49
N ASN A 177 -3.30 -19.50 -1.62
CA ASN A 177 -4.56 -20.22 -1.82
C ASN A 177 -4.33 -21.51 -2.64
N GLY A 178 -3.53 -22.43 -2.08
CA GLY A 178 -3.19 -23.69 -2.74
C GLY A 178 -2.39 -23.50 -4.02
N ARG A 179 -1.53 -22.46 -4.09
CA ARG A 179 -0.81 -22.06 -5.31
C ARG A 179 -1.75 -21.83 -6.50
N GLY A 180 -2.91 -21.25 -6.20
CA GLY A 180 -3.99 -20.94 -7.14
C GLY A 180 -4.89 -22.11 -7.52
N ALA A 181 -4.70 -23.31 -6.94
CA ALA A 181 -5.58 -24.45 -7.18
C ALA A 181 -6.96 -24.28 -6.52
N ASP A 182 -7.02 -23.52 -5.42
CA ASP A 182 -8.23 -23.29 -4.64
C ASP A 182 -8.91 -21.94 -4.98
N ASP A 183 -8.47 -21.27 -6.05
CA ASP A 183 -9.07 -20.03 -6.52
C ASP A 183 -10.48 -20.28 -7.07
N VAL A 184 -11.47 -19.58 -6.50
CA VAL A 184 -12.83 -19.62 -7.03
C VAL A 184 -12.92 -18.68 -8.23
N LEU A 185 -13.15 -19.23 -9.42
CA LEU A 185 -13.24 -18.44 -10.64
C LEU A 185 -14.63 -17.84 -10.83
N TRP A 186 -14.65 -16.59 -11.27
CA TRP A 186 -15.86 -15.92 -11.71
C TRP A 186 -16.41 -16.59 -12.98
N VAL A 187 -17.73 -16.80 -13.00
CA VAL A 187 -18.47 -17.29 -14.16
C VAL A 187 -19.36 -16.15 -14.66
N PRO A 188 -19.05 -15.54 -15.83
CA PRO A 188 -19.84 -14.46 -16.38
C PRO A 188 -21.32 -14.85 -16.52
N GLY A 189 -22.22 -14.03 -15.96
CA GLY A 189 -23.66 -14.23 -16.09
C GLY A 189 -24.26 -15.43 -15.33
N LYS A 190 -23.52 -16.09 -14.43
CA LYS A 190 -23.96 -17.33 -13.74
C LYS A 190 -25.39 -17.30 -13.16
N ASN A 191 -25.84 -16.15 -12.66
CA ASN A 191 -27.11 -16.00 -11.94
C ASN A 191 -28.13 -15.13 -12.70
N ARG A 192 -27.94 -14.88 -14.01
CA ARG A 192 -28.87 -14.09 -14.84
C ARG A 192 -29.73 -14.98 -15.72
#